data_AF-A0A7W1CE65-F1
#
_entry.id   AF-A0A7W1CE65-F1
#
_cell.length_a   1.000
_cell.length_b   1.000
_cell.length_c   1.000
_cell.angle_alpha   90.00
_cell.angle_beta   90.00
_cell.angle_gamma   90.00
#
_symmetry.space_group_name_H-M   'P 1'
#
loop_
_entity.id
_entity.type
_entity.pdbx_description
1 polymer ?
#
loop_
_entity_poly.entity_id
_entity_poly.type
_entity_poly.pdbx_seq_one_letter_code
_entity_poly.pdbx_strand_id
1 'polypeptide(L)'
;MSWDAIQNWFLSLGTEYGVNPFIFGAIYVGAIPFFSFSIGWLIRNYRQGKSVVLPALSAMFFFISAYIYLIFAGKNVPWWVYGVVVLLIVIGAYSTIKKVRKQIGEANEIKEEIS
;
A
#
# COMPACT_ATOMS: atom_id res chain seq x y z
N MET A 1 -10.43 -19.06 -17.57
CA MET A 1 -9.38 -19.66 -16.72
C MET A 1 -10.10 -20.39 -15.59
N SER A 2 -9.90 -21.69 -15.41
CA SER A 2 -10.51 -22.43 -14.30
C SER A 2 -9.82 -22.08 -12.98
N TRP A 3 -10.52 -22.25 -11.86
CA TRP A 3 -9.99 -21.98 -10.52
C TRP A 3 -8.73 -22.79 -10.23
N ASP A 4 -8.70 -24.05 -10.65
CA ASP A 4 -7.55 -24.95 -10.51
C ASP A 4 -6.31 -24.46 -11.27
N ALA A 5 -6.50 -23.83 -12.44
CA ALA A 5 -5.38 -23.29 -13.23
C ALA A 5 -4.73 -22.08 -12.52
N ILE A 6 -5.53 -21.25 -11.85
CA ILE A 6 -5.04 -20.11 -11.07
C ILE A 6 -4.29 -20.60 -9.83
N GLN A 7 -4.84 -21.60 -9.12
CA GLN A 7 -4.17 -22.19 -7.95
C GLN A 7 -2.85 -22.86 -8.33
N ASN A 8 -2.82 -23.66 -9.40
CA ASN A 8 -1.60 -24.31 -9.85
C ASN A 8 -0.54 -23.29 -10.30
N TRP A 9 -0.94 -22.25 -11.03
CA TRP A 9 -0.03 -21.17 -11.40
C TRP A 9 0.52 -20.44 -10.16
N PHE A 10 -0.35 -20.11 -9.20
CA PHE A 10 0.04 -19.43 -7.96
C PHE A 10 0.97 -20.28 -7.08
N LEU A 11 0.74 -21.59 -7.00
CA LEU A 11 1.60 -22.52 -6.28
C LEU A 11 2.95 -22.71 -7.00
N SER A 12 2.95 -22.74 -8.34
CA SER A 12 4.19 -22.88 -9.13
C SER A 12 5.15 -21.68 -8.97
N LEU A 13 4.61 -20.47 -8.79
CA LEU A 13 5.41 -19.26 -8.50
C LEU A 13 6.22 -19.41 -7.21
N GLY A 14 5.68 -20.10 -6.21
CA GLY A 14 6.38 -20.27 -4.94
C GLY A 14 7.54 -21.24 -5.00
N THR A 15 7.40 -22.29 -5.81
CA THR A 15 8.50 -23.23 -6.10
C THR A 15 9.58 -22.62 -7.00
N GLU A 16 9.20 -21.75 -7.94
CA GLU A 16 10.13 -21.15 -8.92
C GLU A 16 10.89 -19.95 -8.35
N TYR A 17 10.24 -19.10 -7.57
CA TYR A 17 10.81 -17.86 -7.03
C TYR A 17 11.15 -17.92 -5.53
N GLY A 18 10.88 -19.03 -4.85
CA GLY A 18 11.16 -19.20 -3.41
C GLY A 18 10.23 -18.41 -2.49
N VAL A 19 9.18 -17.80 -3.04
CA VAL A 19 8.19 -17.01 -2.31
C VAL A 19 7.11 -17.95 -1.80
N ASN A 20 6.87 -18.05 -0.48
CA ASN A 20 5.77 -18.88 0.00
C ASN A 20 4.43 -18.22 -0.38
N PRO A 21 3.60 -18.84 -1.26
CA PRO A 21 2.38 -18.21 -1.76
C PRO A 21 1.36 -17.98 -0.67
N PHE A 22 1.33 -18.84 0.36
CA PHE A 22 0.45 -18.66 1.52
C PHE A 22 0.88 -17.48 2.38
N ILE A 23 2.18 -17.27 2.59
CA ILE A 23 2.69 -16.11 3.36
C ILE A 23 2.45 -14.83 2.56
N PHE A 24 2.77 -14.82 1.27
CA PHE A 24 2.53 -13.66 0.39
C PHE A 24 1.04 -13.31 0.35
N GLY A 25 0.16 -14.30 0.14
CA GLY A 25 -1.28 -14.11 0.14
C GLY A 25 -1.82 -13.64 1.49
N ALA A 26 -1.33 -14.21 2.59
CA ALA A 26 -1.73 -13.81 3.94
C ALA A 26 -1.31 -12.38 4.26
N ILE A 27 -0.10 -11.95 3.89
CA ILE A 27 0.35 -10.56 4.06
C ILE A 27 -0.49 -9.63 3.18
N TYR A 28 -0.71 -9.99 1.91
CA TYR A 28 -1.45 -9.17 0.97
C TYR A 28 -2.90 -8.94 1.42
N VAL A 29 -3.63 -10.01 1.74
CA VAL A 29 -5.02 -9.93 2.20
C VAL A 29 -5.10 -9.36 3.62
N GLY A 30 -4.18 -9.77 4.50
CA GLY A 30 -4.12 -9.34 5.88
C GLY A 30 -3.84 -7.84 6.01
N ALA A 31 -3.04 -7.24 5.11
CA ALA A 31 -2.73 -5.82 5.15
C ALA A 31 -3.92 -4.92 4.76
N ILE A 32 -4.87 -5.39 3.96
CA ILE A 32 -6.02 -4.59 3.47
C ILE A 32 -6.86 -3.98 4.62
N PRO A 33 -7.31 -4.74 5.64
CA PRO A 33 -8.07 -4.16 6.75
C PRO A 33 -7.26 -3.13 7.54
N PHE A 34 -5.98 -3.38 7.80
CA PHE A 34 -5.12 -2.42 8.51
C PHE A 34 -4.81 -1.16 7.69
N PHE A 35 -4.62 -1.32 6.38
CA PHE A 35 -4.45 -0.22 5.45
C PHE A 35 -5.71 0.67 5.43
N SER A 36 -6.88 0.04 5.28
CA SER A 36 -8.17 0.73 5.24
C SER A 36 -8.44 1.48 6.56
N PHE A 37 -8.12 0.84 7.70
CA PHE A 37 -8.18 1.48 9.01
C PHE A 37 -7.23 2.69 9.11
N SER A 38 -5.99 2.55 8.64
CA SER A 38 -5.00 3.63 8.63
C SER A 38 -5.46 4.82 7.79
N ILE A 39 -6.11 4.58 6.65
CA ILE A 39 -6.72 5.63 5.82
C ILE A 39 -7.91 6.28 6.53
N GLY A 40 -8.80 5.50 7.15
CA GLY A 40 -9.91 6.06 7.94
C GLY A 40 -9.41 6.94 9.09
N TRP A 41 -8.35 6.50 9.77
CA TRP A 41 -7.69 7.26 10.83
C TRP A 41 -7.00 8.52 10.29
N LEU A 42 -6.36 8.44 9.12
CA LEU A 42 -5.77 9.59 8.43
C LEU A 42 -6.81 10.65 8.12
N ILE A 43 -7.95 10.25 7.54
CA ILE A 43 -9.07 11.15 7.23
C ILE A 43 -9.64 11.76 8.51
N ARG A 44 -9.76 10.98 9.59
CA ARG A 44 -10.23 11.48 10.89
C ARG A 44 -9.29 12.50 11.51
N ASN A 45 -7.98 12.21 11.57
CA ASN A 45 -6.98 13.14 12.11
C ASN A 45 -6.92 14.42 11.27
N TYR A 46 -7.05 14.28 9.95
CA TYR A 46 -7.15 15.41 9.03
C TYR A 46 -8.34 16.32 9.36
N ARG A 47 -9.54 15.77 9.50
CA ARG A 47 -10.75 16.53 9.89
C ARG A 47 -10.64 17.20 11.25
N GLN A 48 -9.77 16.71 12.13
CA GLN A 48 -9.55 17.24 13.48
C GLN A 48 -8.34 18.18 13.58
N GLY A 49 -7.66 18.49 12.48
CA GLY A 49 -6.44 19.31 12.49
C GLY A 49 -5.26 18.69 13.24
N LYS A 50 -5.27 17.36 13.43
CA LYS A 50 -4.23 16.60 14.14
C LYS A 50 -3.19 16.06 13.16
N SER A 51 -2.04 15.66 13.69
CA SER A 51 -0.95 15.09 12.87
C SER A 51 -1.42 13.90 12.02
N VAL A 52 -1.22 14.00 10.72
CA VAL A 52 -1.52 12.95 9.71
C VAL A 52 -0.30 12.07 9.41
N VAL A 53 0.86 12.38 10.01
CA VAL A 53 2.13 11.68 9.74
C VAL A 53 2.06 10.23 10.20
N LEU A 54 1.59 9.96 11.43
CA LEU A 54 1.48 8.60 11.97
C LEU A 54 0.53 7.71 11.13
N PRO A 55 -0.70 8.15 10.84
CA PRO A 55 -1.61 7.39 9.98
C PRO A 55 -1.06 7.16 8.57
N ALA A 56 -0.35 8.15 8.00
CA ALA A 56 0.25 8.04 6.67
C ALA A 56 1.39 7.02 6.65
N LEU A 57 2.27 7.03 7.65
CA LEU A 57 3.35 6.05 7.80
C LEU A 57 2.79 4.64 7.98
N SER A 58 1.76 4.48 8.81
CA SER A 58 1.06 3.20 9.01
C SER A 58 0.46 2.68 7.69
N ALA A 59 -0.26 3.54 6.95
CA ALA A 59 -0.82 3.18 5.66
C ALA A 59 0.27 2.77 4.65
N MET A 60 1.37 3.53 4.57
CA MET A 60 2.50 3.16 3.71
C MET A 60 3.16 1.86 4.13
N PHE A 61 3.32 1.61 5.43
CA PHE A 61 3.90 0.36 5.93
C PHE A 61 3.07 -0.86 5.51
N PHE A 62 1.75 -0.82 5.73
CA PHE A 62 0.88 -1.91 5.31
C PHE A 62 0.81 -2.07 3.79
N PHE A 63 0.84 -0.97 3.04
CA PHE A 63 0.89 -1.00 1.58
C PHE A 63 2.18 -1.65 1.05
N ILE A 64 3.32 -1.36 1.68
CA ILE A 64 4.64 -1.81 1.23
C ILE A 64 4.97 -3.24 1.75
N SER A 65 4.24 -3.74 2.75
CA SER A 65 4.53 -5.02 3.43
C SER A 65 4.66 -6.24 2.50
N ALA A 66 3.74 -6.41 1.54
CA ALA A 66 3.78 -7.52 0.59
C ALA A 66 5.00 -7.43 -0.34
N TYR A 67 5.41 -6.21 -0.69
CA TYR A 67 6.58 -5.96 -1.53
C TYR A 67 7.89 -6.19 -0.77
N ILE A 68 7.96 -5.84 0.52
CA ILE A 68 9.10 -6.18 1.38
C ILE A 68 9.28 -7.70 1.42
N TYR A 69 8.20 -8.46 1.64
CA TYR A 69 8.28 -9.91 1.63
C TYR A 69 8.82 -10.46 0.31
N LEU A 70 8.35 -9.93 -0.82
CA LEU A 70 8.81 -10.32 -2.15
C LEU A 70 10.30 -10.03 -2.36
N ILE A 71 10.80 -8.89 -1.86
CA ILE A 71 12.23 -8.53 -1.93
C ILE A 71 13.11 -9.48 -1.13
N PHE A 72 12.67 -9.91 0.05
CA PHE A 72 13.46 -10.79 0.92
C PHE A 72 13.34 -12.28 0.58
N ALA A 73 12.15 -12.74 0.18
CA ALA A 73 11.88 -14.16 -0.10
C ALA A 73 12.14 -14.52 -1.58
N GLY A 74 12.07 -13.55 -2.49
CA GLY A 74 12.27 -13.77 -3.92
C GLY A 74 13.71 -14.11 -4.26
N LYS A 75 14.01 -15.39 -4.50
CA LYS A 75 15.37 -15.86 -4.81
C LYS A 75 15.76 -15.78 -6.29
N ASN A 76 14.85 -15.40 -7.19
CA ASN A 76 15.10 -15.30 -8.63
C ASN A 76 14.18 -14.29 -9.34
N VAL A 77 13.67 -13.29 -8.62
CA VAL A 77 12.74 -12.33 -9.24
C VAL A 77 13.54 -11.41 -10.19
N PRO A 78 13.10 -11.25 -11.45
CA PRO A 78 13.77 -10.38 -12.40
C PRO A 78 13.90 -8.95 -11.87
N TRP A 79 15.07 -8.34 -12.07
CA TRP A 79 15.41 -7.05 -11.48
C TRP A 79 14.42 -5.91 -11.82
N TRP A 80 13.81 -5.96 -13.01
CA TRP A 80 12.82 -4.98 -13.47
C TRP A 80 11.56 -4.95 -12.59
N VAL A 81 11.19 -6.07 -11.95
CA VAL A 81 10.03 -6.16 -11.06
C VAL A 81 10.24 -5.23 -9.86
N TYR A 82 11.45 -5.20 -9.30
CA TYR A 82 11.77 -4.28 -8.20
C TYR A 82 11.67 -2.81 -8.64
N GLY A 83 12.08 -2.51 -9.88
CA GLY A 83 11.92 -1.16 -10.45
C GLY A 83 10.45 -0.74 -10.53
N VAL A 84 9.57 -1.63 -11.01
CA VAL A 84 8.12 -1.39 -11.07
C VAL A 84 7.53 -1.22 -9.67
N VAL A 85 7.93 -2.06 -8.71
CA VAL A 85 7.49 -1.98 -7.32
C VAL A 85 7.88 -0.63 -6.69
N VAL A 86 9.15 -0.23 -6.81
CA VAL A 86 9.63 1.06 -6.30
C VAL A 86 8.85 2.22 -6.95
N LEU A 87 8.64 2.15 -8.26
CA LEU A 87 7.87 3.16 -8.98
C LEU A 87 6.42 3.25 -8.47
N LEU A 88 5.74 2.12 -8.27
CA LEU A 88 4.38 2.07 -7.73
C LEU A 88 4.30 2.63 -6.32
N ILE A 89 5.29 2.34 -5.48
CA ILE A 89 5.37 2.87 -4.11
C ILE A 89 5.54 4.39 -4.15
N VAL A 90 6.48 4.89 -4.97
CA VAL A 90 6.74 6.34 -5.10
C VAL A 90 5.52 7.08 -5.65
N ILE A 91 4.90 6.55 -6.71
CA ILE A 91 3.68 7.14 -7.30
C ILE A 91 2.52 7.09 -6.31
N GLY A 92 2.31 5.96 -5.64
CA GLY A 92 1.24 5.78 -4.66
C GLY A 92 1.38 6.72 -3.46
N ALA A 93 2.60 6.83 -2.92
CA ALA A 93 2.92 7.77 -1.85
C ALA A 93 2.74 9.22 -2.30
N TYR A 94 3.28 9.59 -3.46
CA TYR A 94 3.17 10.94 -4.01
C TYR A 94 1.71 11.33 -4.28
N SER A 95 0.91 10.44 -4.87
CA SER A 95 -0.51 10.66 -5.16
C SER A 95 -1.31 10.84 -3.87
N THR A 96 -1.08 9.99 -2.87
CA THR A 96 -1.73 10.08 -1.56
C THR A 96 -1.37 11.39 -0.87
N ILE A 97 -0.08 11.76 -0.83
CA ILE A 97 0.39 13.02 -0.24
C ILE A 97 -0.18 14.23 -0.98
N LYS A 98 -0.18 14.23 -2.32
CA LYS A 98 -0.72 15.31 -3.14
C LYS A 98 -2.22 15.48 -2.93
N LYS A 99 -2.98 14.39 -2.86
CA LYS A 99 -4.43 14.42 -2.63
C LYS A 99 -4.76 14.97 -1.24
N VAL A 100 -4.01 14.54 -0.22
CA VAL A 100 -4.12 15.07 1.15
C VAL A 100 -3.77 16.56 1.18
N ARG A 101 -2.65 16.98 0.56
CA ARG A 101 -2.25 18.41 0.47
C ARG A 101 -3.25 19.28 -0.28
N LYS A 102 -3.81 18.79 -1.39
CA LYS A 102 -4.81 19.54 -2.16
C LYS A 102 -6.09 19.74 -1.35
N GLN A 103 -6.56 18.69 -0.66
CA GLN A 103 -7.70 18.81 0.24
C GLN A 103 -7.42 19.77 1.41
N ILE A 104 -6.19 19.78 1.94
CA ILE A 104 -5.74 20.75 2.98
C ILE A 104 -5.89 22.20 2.49
N GLY A 105 -5.50 22.49 1.24
CA GLY A 105 -5.59 23.84 0.66
C GLY A 105 -7.03 24.30 0.50
N GLU A 106 -7.87 23.49 -0.16
CA GLU A 106 -9.28 23.81 -0.42
C GLU A 106 -10.08 23.96 0.88
N ALA A 107 -9.77 23.18 1.93
CA ALA A 107 -10.46 23.29 3.22
C ALA A 107 -10.05 24.52 4.04
N ASN A 108 -8.82 25.04 3.86
CA ASN A 108 -8.38 26.26 4.52
C ASN A 108 -8.99 27.51 3.87
N GLU A 109 -9.11 27.54 2.54
CA GLU A 109 -9.75 28.64 1.80
C GLU A 109 -11.23 28.78 2.19
N ILE A 110 -11.97 27.67 2.28
CA ILE A 110 -13.37 27.67 2.75
C ILE A 110 -13.49 28.20 4.19
N LYS A 111 -12.47 27.98 5.04
CA LYS A 111 -12.49 28.43 6.43
C LYS A 111 -12.20 29.92 6.58
N GLU A 112 -11.41 30.50 5.67
CA GLU A 112 -11.17 31.95 5.59
C GLU A 112 -12.36 32.70 4.99
N GLU A 113 -13.11 32.10 4.06
CA GLU A 113 -14.32 32.71 3.49
C GLU A 113 -15.52 32.77 4.45
N ILE A 114 -15.55 31.93 5.49
CA ILE A 114 -16.65 31.82 6.46
C ILE A 114 -16.31 32.51 7.81
N SER A 115 -15.08 33.00 7.98
CA SER A 115 -14.61 33.74 9.17
C SER A 115 -14.70 35.25 8.99
#